data_AF-A0A856MF66-F1
#
_entry.id   AF-A0A856MF66-F1
#
_cell.length_a   1.000
_cell.length_b   1.000
_cell.length_c   1.000
_cell.angle_alpha   90.00
_cell.angle_beta   90.00
_cell.angle_gamma   90.00
#
_symmetry.space_group_name_H-M   'P 1'
#
loop_
_entity.id
_entity.type
_entity.pdbx_description
1 polymer ?
#
loop_
_entity_poly.entity_id
_entity_poly.type
_entity_poly.pdbx_seq_one_letter_code
_entity_poly.pdbx_strand_id
1 'polypeptide(L)'
;MNMGIIEPLKDGFLEIIPEGEGSDYWHIAAIHINGEVFCPSPRIYPSTNVAFAKARRIFYWIYNHQIETQGLGCYCEELKITLWRQPKLHANQTDILHLVKQMSKS
;
A
#
# COMPACT_ATOMS: atom_id res chain seq x y z
N MET A 1 -13.60 -11.98 7.94
CA MET A 1 -12.92 -10.68 7.78
C MET A 1 -11.57 -10.84 8.46
N ASN A 2 -10.49 -11.03 7.69
CA ASN A 2 -9.17 -11.26 8.27
C ASN A 2 -8.64 -9.94 8.85
N MET A 3 -8.43 -9.90 10.16
CA MET A 3 -7.91 -8.71 10.82
C MET A 3 -6.43 -8.57 10.46
N GLY A 4 -6.11 -7.61 9.60
CA GLY A 4 -4.73 -7.29 9.25
C GLY A 4 -3.90 -6.89 10.46
N ILE A 5 -2.57 -7.05 10.36
CA ILE A 5 -1.63 -6.60 11.38
C ILE A 5 -1.02 -5.29 10.91
N ILE A 6 -0.99 -4.30 11.82
CA ILE A 6 -0.43 -2.98 11.59
C ILE A 6 0.89 -2.86 12.36
N GLU A 7 1.93 -2.39 11.69
CA GLU A 7 3.19 -1.98 12.32
C GLU A 7 3.40 -0.47 12.16
N PRO A 8 3.47 0.31 13.25
CA PRO A 8 3.75 1.74 13.18
C PRO A 8 5.22 2.03 12.85
N LEU A 9 5.45 3.08 12.07
CA LEU A 9 6.75 3.68 11.77
C LEU A 9 6.68 5.20 12.03
N LYS A 10 7.84 5.87 12.10
CA LYS A 10 7.91 7.30 12.49
C LYS A 10 6.98 8.21 11.66
N ASP A 11 6.94 7.98 10.34
CA ASP A 11 6.22 8.83 9.38
C ASP A 11 5.10 8.07 8.65
N GLY A 12 4.61 6.98 9.25
CA GLY A 12 3.68 6.08 8.57
C GLY A 12 3.42 4.77 9.29
N PHE A 13 2.86 3.80 8.58
CA PHE A 13 2.68 2.44 9.10
C PHE A 13 2.57 1.42 7.96
N LEU A 14 2.81 0.16 8.31
CA LEU A 14 2.76 -0.97 7.40
C LEU A 14 1.52 -1.78 7.70
N GLU A 15 0.81 -2.21 6.65
CA GLU A 15 -0.38 -3.03 6.78
C GLU A 15 -0.15 -4.35 6.03
N ILE A 16 -0.23 -5.46 6.76
CA ILE A 16 -0.17 -6.80 6.19
C ILE A 16 -1.43 -7.58 6.54
N ILE A 17 -1.87 -8.46 5.65
CA ILE A 17 -3.04 -9.32 5.84
C ILE A 17 -2.68 -10.77 5.54
N PRO A 18 -3.30 -11.75 6.20
CA PRO A 18 -3.15 -13.13 5.80
C PRO A 18 -3.87 -13.38 4.46
N GLU A 19 -3.33 -14.28 3.64
CA GLU A 19 -3.86 -14.66 2.32
C GLU A 19 -5.26 -15.31 2.41
N GLY A 20 -5.60 -15.85 3.57
CA GLY A 20 -6.88 -16.50 3.87
C GLY A 20 -7.05 -16.73 5.36
N GLU A 21 -8.27 -17.08 5.79
CA GLU A 21 -8.54 -17.42 7.18
C GLU A 21 -7.71 -18.65 7.58
N GLY A 22 -6.90 -18.53 8.63
CA GLY A 22 -5.98 -19.59 9.06
C GLY A 22 -4.78 -19.84 8.13
N SER A 23 -4.53 -18.96 7.14
CA SER A 23 -3.36 -19.08 6.27
C SER A 23 -2.09 -18.64 6.99
N ASP A 24 -1.03 -19.45 6.89
CA ASP A 24 0.32 -19.08 7.31
C ASP A 24 1.00 -18.12 6.33
N TYR A 25 0.34 -17.81 5.22
CA TYR A 25 0.83 -16.92 4.18
C TYR A 25 0.24 -15.51 4.30
N TRP A 26 1.06 -14.53 3.94
CA TRP A 26 0.81 -13.11 4.20
C TRP A 26 1.02 -12.26 2.94
N HIS A 27 0.29 -11.16 2.86
CA HIS A 27 0.40 -10.13 1.82
C HIS A 27 0.70 -8.79 2.47
N ILE A 28 1.41 -7.94 1.74
CA ILE A 28 1.51 -6.51 2.08
C ILE A 28 0.31 -5.84 1.43
N ALA A 29 -0.64 -5.39 2.24
CA ALA A 29 -1.85 -4.72 1.76
C ALA A 29 -1.53 -3.29 1.34
N ALA A 30 -0.81 -2.57 2.20
CA ALA A 30 -0.51 -1.17 1.99
C ALA A 30 0.70 -0.71 2.80
N ILE A 31 1.35 0.33 2.30
CA ILE A 31 2.41 1.08 2.97
C ILE A 31 1.94 2.52 3.05
N HIS A 32 1.71 2.99 4.26
CA HIS A 32 1.17 4.32 4.53
C HIS A 32 2.32 5.24 4.89
N ILE A 33 2.51 6.33 4.15
CA ILE A 33 3.59 7.31 4.39
C ILE A 33 3.01 8.72 4.23
N ASN A 34 3.14 9.58 5.24
CA ASN A 34 2.68 10.98 5.19
C ASN A 34 1.22 11.18 4.75
N GLY A 35 0.34 10.22 5.04
CA GLY A 35 -1.08 10.25 4.65
C GLY A 35 -1.35 9.83 3.20
N GLU A 36 -0.34 9.30 2.52
CA GLU A 36 -0.45 8.64 1.23
C GLU A 36 -0.39 7.12 1.40
N VAL A 37 -0.97 6.40 0.44
CA VAL A 37 -0.98 4.94 0.46
C VAL A 37 -0.29 4.40 -0.76
N PHE A 38 0.65 3.49 -0.56
CA PHE A 38 1.36 2.78 -1.62
C PHE A 38 1.00 1.29 -1.55
N CYS A 39 0.38 0.80 -2.62
CA CYS A 39 0.00 -0.60 -2.76
C CYS A 39 1.07 -1.31 -3.63
N PRO A 40 1.82 -2.28 -3.10
CA PRO A 40 2.74 -3.07 -3.91
C PRO A 40 2.01 -4.13 -4.75
N SER A 41 2.64 -4.55 -5.85
CA SER A 41 2.24 -5.73 -6.64
C SER A 41 2.02 -6.93 -5.72
N PRO A 42 0.87 -7.62 -5.80
CA PRO A 42 0.56 -8.73 -4.92
C PRO A 42 1.69 -9.77 -4.89
N ARG A 43 2.13 -10.12 -3.68
CA ARG A 43 3.08 -11.19 -3.40
C ARG A 43 2.71 -11.90 -2.12
N ILE A 44 3.01 -13.19 -2.09
CA ILE A 44 2.78 -14.09 -0.96
C ILE A 44 4.09 -14.21 -0.18
N TYR A 45 4.01 -14.06 1.14
CA TYR A 45 5.12 -14.20 2.07
C TYR A 45 4.84 -15.33 3.06
N PRO A 46 5.83 -16.17 3.41
CA PRO A 46 5.62 -17.36 4.23
C PRO A 46 5.46 -17.09 5.73
N SER A 47 5.50 -15.83 6.17
CA SER A 47 5.24 -15.43 7.55
C SER A 47 5.04 -13.92 7.68
N THR A 48 4.45 -13.49 8.80
CA THR A 48 4.35 -12.07 9.20
C THR A 48 5.69 -11.37 9.20
N ASN A 49 6.73 -11.99 9.80
CA ASN A 49 8.06 -11.40 9.93
C ASN A 49 8.70 -11.14 8.56
N VAL A 50 8.57 -12.08 7.61
CA VAL A 50 9.08 -11.91 6.25
C VAL A 50 8.30 -10.81 5.51
N ALA A 51 6.96 -10.78 5.66
CA ALA A 51 6.13 -9.74 5.08
C ALA A 51 6.50 -8.35 5.61
N PHE A 52 6.66 -8.17 6.93
CA PHE A 52 7.08 -6.92 7.54
C PHE A 52 8.49 -6.51 7.14
N ALA A 53 9.45 -7.43 7.15
CA ALA A 53 10.82 -7.14 6.71
C ALA A 53 10.83 -6.61 5.27
N LYS A 54 10.02 -7.20 4.38
CA LYS A 54 9.88 -6.71 3.01
C LYS A 54 9.14 -5.37 2.95
N ALA A 55 8.05 -5.19 3.69
CA ALA A 55 7.30 -3.94 3.76
C ALA A 55 8.15 -2.77 4.25
N ARG A 56 9.01 -2.96 5.27
CA ARG A 56 9.98 -1.96 5.73
C ARG A 56 10.98 -1.58 4.64
N ARG A 57 11.50 -2.55 3.89
CA ARG A 57 12.41 -2.26 2.75
C ARG A 57 11.72 -1.40 1.70
N ILE A 58 10.46 -1.68 1.40
CA ILE A 58 9.69 -0.87 0.46
C ILE A 58 9.42 0.53 1.02
N PHE A 59 9.05 0.65 2.31
CA PHE A 59 8.85 1.93 2.98
C PHE A 59 10.09 2.82 2.87
N TYR A 60 11.26 2.31 3.23
CA TYR A 60 12.50 3.09 3.15
C TYR A 60 12.90 3.39 1.72
N TRP A 61 12.61 2.50 0.77
CA TRP A 61 12.82 2.78 -0.64
C TRP A 61 11.95 3.96 -1.11
N ILE A 62 10.64 3.94 -0.84
CA ILE A 62 9.73 5.05 -1.16
C ILE A 62 10.21 6.35 -0.51
N TYR A 63 10.57 6.29 0.77
CA TYR A 63 11.03 7.46 1.53
C TYR A 63 12.26 8.12 0.89
N ASN A 64 13.18 7.32 0.33
CA ASN A 64 14.41 7.80 -0.30
C ASN A 64 14.25 8.15 -1.79
N HIS A 65 13.16 7.73 -2.44
CA HIS A 65 12.93 7.89 -3.88
C HIS A 65 11.64 8.67 -4.17
N GLN A 66 11.33 9.69 -3.35
CA GLN A 66 10.07 10.42 -3.41
C GLN A 66 9.73 10.91 -4.83
N ILE A 67 10.70 11.44 -5.58
CA ILE A 67 10.52 11.93 -6.95
C ILE A 67 10.01 10.83 -7.89
N GLU A 68 10.60 9.64 -7.83
CA GLU A 68 10.22 8.49 -8.67
C GLU A 68 8.83 7.97 -8.31
N THR A 69 8.43 8.14 -7.06
CA THR A 69 7.12 7.73 -6.55
C THR A 69 6.02 8.78 -6.71
N GLN A 70 6.29 9.92 -7.37
CA GLN A 70 5.28 10.97 -7.59
C GLN A 70 4.19 10.56 -8.59
N GLY A 71 4.47 9.62 -9.50
CA GLY A 71 3.45 9.09 -10.40
C GLY A 71 2.37 8.27 -9.69
N LEU A 72 1.28 7.96 -10.40
CA LEU A 72 0.23 7.03 -9.90
C LEU A 72 0.75 5.59 -9.77
N GLY A 73 1.84 5.27 -10.46
CA GLY A 73 2.58 4.04 -10.24
C GLY A 73 4.03 4.17 -10.64
N CYS A 74 4.88 3.37 -10.01
CA CYS A 74 6.30 3.27 -10.32
C CYS A 74 6.76 1.81 -10.22
N TYR A 75 7.78 1.46 -10.99
CA TYR A 75 8.44 0.17 -10.86
C TYR A 75 9.73 0.35 -10.07
N CYS A 76 9.85 -0.37 -8.95
CA CYS A 76 11.07 -0.45 -8.17
C CYS A 76 11.89 -1.65 -8.67
N GLU A 77 12.95 -1.38 -9.42
CA GLU A 77 13.82 -2.41 -9.99
C GLU A 77 14.54 -3.23 -8.92
N GLU A 78 15.08 -2.58 -7.87
CA GLU A 78 15.80 -3.25 -6.77
C GLU A 78 14.94 -4.33 -6.09
N LEU A 79 13.67 -4.02 -5.83
CA LEU A 79 12.76 -4.91 -5.14
C LEU A 79 11.94 -5.78 -6.10
N LYS A 80 12.06 -5.51 -7.41
CA LYS A 80 11.30 -6.10 -8.52
C LYS A 80 9.79 -6.00 -8.29
N ILE A 81 9.29 -4.87 -7.83
CA ILE A 81 7.85 -4.68 -7.54
C ILE A 81 7.32 -3.45 -8.27
N THR A 82 6.05 -3.50 -8.63
CA THR A 82 5.30 -2.29 -9.01
C THR A 82 4.65 -1.73 -7.75
N LEU A 83 4.68 -0.42 -7.58
CA LEU A 83 3.99 0.30 -6.53
C LEU A 83 2.93 1.19 -7.18
N TRP A 84 1.69 1.13 -6.70
CA TRP A 84 0.64 2.07 -7.08
C TRP A 84 0.39 3.02 -5.92
N ARG A 85 0.51 4.32 -6.20
CA ARG A 85 0.22 5.38 -5.24
C ARG A 85 -1.25 5.70 -5.31
N GLN A 86 -1.94 5.57 -4.19
CA GLN A 86 -3.23 6.20 -4.00
C GLN A 86 -2.96 7.55 -3.33
N PRO A 87 -3.11 8.65 -4.07
CA PRO A 87 -2.88 9.97 -3.50
C PRO A 87 -3.84 10.18 -2.35
N LYS A 88 -3.40 10.96 -1.37
CA LYS A 88 -4.29 11.48 -0.33
C LYS A 88 -5.52 12.05 -1.04
N LEU A 89 -6.70 11.53 -0.72
CA LEU A 89 -7.96 12.15 -1.14
C LEU A 89 -7.98 13.55 -0.49
N HIS A 90 -7.43 14.53 -1.19
CA HIS A 90 -7.77 15.92 -0.96
C HIS A 90 -9.21 16.03 -1.42
N ALA A 91 -10.12 15.79 -0.50
CA ALA A 91 -11.55 15.98 -0.71
C ALA A 91 -11.80 17.46 -0.96
N ASN A 92 -11.66 17.90 -2.22
CA ASN A 92 -12.59 18.90 -2.70
C ASN A 92 -13.91 18.15 -2.90
N GLN A 93 -14.88 18.48 -2.04
CA GLN A 93 -16.23 17.89 -1.95
C GLN A 93 -16.89 17.65 -3.34
N THR A 94 -16.49 18.43 -4.34
CA THR A 94 -16.98 18.39 -5.72
C THR A 94 -16.57 17.12 -6.50
N ASP A 95 -15.35 16.60 -6.29
CA ASP A 95 -14.83 15.47 -7.09
C ASP A 95 -15.41 14.12 -6.63
N ILE A 96 -15.66 13.98 -5.33
CA ILE A 96 -16.31 12.79 -4.75
C ILE A 96 -17.74 12.66 -5.28
N LEU A 97 -18.49 13.76 -5.40
CA LEU A 97 -19.84 13.74 -5.95
C LEU A 97 -19.87 13.33 -7.44
N HIS A 98 -18.83 13.67 -8.19
CA HIS A 98 -18.76 13.34 -9.62
C HIS A 98 -18.39 11.87 -9.84
N LEU A 99 -17.46 11.33 -9.05
CA LEU A 99 -17.09 9.91 -9.06
C LEU A 99 -18.25 9.00 -8.63
N VAL A 100 -18.96 9.34 -7.54
CA VAL A 100 -20.13 8.56 -7.08
C VAL A 100 -21.26 8.57 -8.13
N LYS A 101 -21.49 9.70 -8.82
CA LYS A 101 -22.49 9.78 -9.89
C LYS A 101 -22.13 8.98 -11.14
N GLN A 102 -20.85 8.79 -11.46
CA GLN A 102 -20.42 7.94 -12.57
C GLN A 102 -20.59 6.45 -12.25
N MET A 103 -20.32 6.05 -10.99
CA MET A 103 -20.44 4.66 -10.56
C MET A 103 -21.89 4.18 -10.41
N SER A 104 -22.86 5.05 -10.11
CA SER A 104 -24.29 4.68 -10.05
C SER A 104 -25.00 4.62 -11.40
N LYS A 105 -24.30 4.82 -12.52
CA LYS A 105 -24.88 4.76 -13.88
C LYS A 105 -24.45 3.53 -14.69
N SER A 106 -23.80 2.54 -14.06
CA SER A 106 -23.46 1.27 -14.71
C SER A 106 -24.33 0.12 -14.24
#